data_AF-A0A7V2FZY5-F1
#
_entry.id   AF-A0A7V2FZY5-F1
#
_cell.length_a   1.000
_cell.length_b   1.000
_cell.length_c   1.000
_cell.angle_alpha   90.00
_cell.angle_beta   90.00
_cell.angle_gamma   90.00
#
_symmetry.space_group_name_H-M   'P 1'
#
loop_
_entity.id
_entity.type
_entity.pdbx_description
1 polymer ?
#
loop_
_entity_poly.entity_id
_entity_poly.type
_entity_poly.pdbx_seq_one_letter_code
_entity_poly.pdbx_strand_id
1 'polypeptide(L)'
;MEGISGHLREVLDQELALHRELLAIARLRHMVLRQGRVAALYALQAAEAARVTKLRRLEAVRKQLADAADGQELAAISPRIAETIRRLGAVERANRSLLARHVVRARHLADGVAGWAAP
;
A
#
# COMPACT_ATOMS: atom_id res chain seq x y z
N MET A 1 -19.23 6.51 28.79
CA MET A 1 -17.76 6.62 28.80
C MET A 1 -17.23 5.44 28.03
N GLU A 2 -16.82 5.64 26.78
CA GLU A 2 -16.02 4.63 26.10
C GLU A 2 -14.65 4.60 26.77
N GLY A 3 -14.30 3.47 27.37
CA GLY A 3 -13.00 3.30 28.02
C GLY A 3 -11.86 3.25 27.00
N ILE A 4 -10.62 3.23 27.49
CA ILE A 4 -9.38 3.13 26.70
C ILE A 4 -9.44 1.99 25.67
N SER A 5 -10.07 0.87 26.03
CA SER A 5 -10.36 -0.27 25.16
C SER A 5 -11.24 0.08 23.93
N GLY A 6 -12.29 0.88 24.12
CA GLY A 6 -13.14 1.35 23.03
C GLY A 6 -12.36 2.18 22.00
N HIS A 7 -11.54 3.12 22.48
CA HIS A 7 -10.67 3.93 21.62
C HIS A 7 -9.61 3.10 20.88
N LEU A 8 -8.99 2.12 21.54
CA LEU A 8 -8.02 1.25 20.89
C LEU A 8 -8.67 0.43 19.77
N ARG A 9 -9.88 -0.08 19.99
CA ARG A 9 -10.64 -0.81 18.97
C ARG A 9 -10.94 0.06 17.76
N GLU A 10 -11.39 1.30 17.95
CA GLU A 10 -11.62 2.23 16.84
C GLU A 10 -10.36 2.51 16.04
N VAL A 11 -9.22 2.71 16.72
CA VAL A 11 -7.93 2.91 16.05
C VAL A 11 -7.54 1.68 15.22
N LEU A 12 -7.69 0.48 15.77
CA LEU A 12 -7.40 -0.77 15.07
C LEU A 12 -8.32 -1.01 13.87
N ASP A 13 -9.61 -0.69 13.99
CA ASP A 13 -10.57 -0.78 12.87
C ASP A 13 -10.23 0.23 11.76
N GLN A 14 -9.81 1.44 12.12
CA GLN A 14 -9.33 2.44 11.17
C GLN A 14 -8.01 2.02 10.49
N GLU A 15 -7.06 1.44 11.22
CA GLU A 15 -5.83 0.88 10.65
C GLU A 15 -6.16 -0.23 9.63
N LEU A 16 -7.06 -1.16 9.99
CA LEU A 16 -7.49 -2.23 9.09
C LEU A 16 -8.15 -1.68 7.82
N ALA A 17 -9.00 -0.66 7.94
CA ALA A 17 -9.62 0.00 6.79
C ALA A 17 -8.56 0.61 5.86
N LEU A 18 -7.57 1.32 6.40
CA LEU A 18 -6.49 1.90 5.60
C LEU A 18 -5.62 0.85 4.93
N HIS A 19 -5.31 -0.25 5.60
CA HIS A 19 -4.58 -1.36 4.96
C HIS A 19 -5.35 -1.98 3.80
N ARG A 20 -6.68 -2.07 3.90
CA ARG A 20 -7.55 -2.53 2.80
C ARG A 20 -7.57 -1.54 1.65
N GLU A 21 -7.63 -0.24 1.93
CA GLU A 21 -7.53 0.80 0.90
C GLU A 21 -6.17 0.75 0.18
N LEU A 22 -5.07 0.61 0.91
CA LEU A 22 -3.74 0.46 0.34
C LEU A 22 -3.63 -0.79 -0.55
N LEU A 23 -4.22 -1.92 -0.11
CA LEU A 23 -4.31 -3.12 -0.93
C LEU A 23 -5.12 -2.89 -2.21
N ALA A 24 -6.22 -2.15 -2.15
CA ALA A 24 -7.00 -1.79 -3.33
C ALA A 24 -6.18 -0.93 -4.31
N ILE A 25 -5.46 0.09 -3.81
CA ILE A 25 -4.57 0.94 -4.61
C ILE A 25 -3.45 0.10 -5.24
N ALA A 26 -2.86 -0.84 -4.51
CA ALA A 26 -1.84 -1.76 -5.03
C ALA A 26 -2.38 -2.64 -6.17
N ARG A 27 -3.61 -3.15 -6.04
CA ARG A 27 -4.29 -3.93 -7.09
C ARG A 27 -4.64 -3.08 -8.31
N LEU A 28 -5.07 -1.84 -8.12
CA LEU A 28 -5.32 -0.90 -9.22
C LEU A 28 -4.03 -0.58 -9.97
N ARG A 29 -2.93 -0.29 -9.25
CA ARG A 29 -1.60 -0.12 -9.85
C ARG A 29 -1.20 -1.35 -10.65
N HIS A 30 -1.43 -2.56 -10.11
CA HIS A 30 -1.17 -3.81 -10.83
C HIS A 30 -1.92 -3.89 -12.16
N MET A 31 -3.23 -3.62 -12.14
CA MET A 31 -4.08 -3.64 -13.32
C MET A 31 -3.63 -2.61 -14.37
N VAL A 32 -3.37 -1.37 -13.94
CA VAL A 32 -2.89 -0.28 -14.79
C VAL A 32 -1.53 -0.62 -15.42
N LEU A 33 -0.61 -1.18 -14.65
CA LEU A 33 0.68 -1.67 -15.15
C LEU A 33 0.51 -2.79 -16.17
N ARG A 34 -0.39 -3.75 -15.93
CA ARG A 34 -0.67 -4.81 -16.91
C ARG A 34 -1.24 -4.26 -18.22
N GLN A 35 -2.01 -3.17 -18.17
CA GLN A 35 -2.58 -2.50 -19.33
C GLN A 35 -1.61 -1.52 -20.02
N GLY A 36 -0.42 -1.30 -19.47
CA GLY A 36 0.56 -0.33 -20.01
C GLY A 36 0.16 1.14 -19.83
N ARG A 37 -0.82 1.44 -18.97
CA ARG A 37 -1.36 2.80 -18.79
C ARG A 37 -0.58 3.60 -17.75
N VAL A 38 0.70 3.83 -17.99
CA VAL A 38 1.66 4.41 -17.02
C VAL A 38 1.20 5.77 -16.47
N ALA A 39 0.53 6.61 -17.27
CA ALA A 39 0.03 7.92 -16.84
C ALA A 39 -0.97 7.85 -15.66
N ALA A 40 -1.73 6.75 -15.52
CA ALA A 40 -2.67 6.58 -14.42
C ALA A 40 -1.98 6.25 -13.07
N LEU A 41 -0.67 5.99 -13.06
CA LEU A 41 0.09 5.74 -11.83
C LEU A 41 0.27 6.99 -10.97
N TYR A 42 0.35 8.18 -11.58
CA TYR A 42 0.52 9.44 -10.85
C TYR A 42 -0.66 9.73 -9.91
N ALA A 43 -1.89 9.52 -10.39
CA ALA A 43 -3.10 9.69 -9.58
C ALA A 43 -3.14 8.71 -8.40
N LEU A 44 -2.68 7.46 -8.62
CA LEU A 44 -2.65 6.43 -7.58
C LEU A 44 -1.57 6.72 -6.52
N GLN A 45 -0.45 7.34 -6.90
CA GLN A 45 0.64 7.68 -5.98
C GLN A 45 0.23 8.73 -4.94
N ALA A 46 -0.50 9.78 -5.34
CA ALA A 46 -1.00 10.79 -4.42
C ALA A 46 -1.99 10.18 -3.40
N ALA A 47 -2.90 9.33 -3.88
CA ALA A 47 -3.85 8.62 -3.02
C ALA A 47 -3.13 7.72 -2.00
N GLU A 48 -2.11 6.97 -2.44
CA GLU A 48 -1.28 6.11 -1.58
C GLU A 48 -0.57 6.90 -0.47
N ALA A 49 0.09 8.00 -0.82
CA ALA A 49 0.83 8.84 0.12
C ALA A 49 -0.06 9.38 1.26
N ALA A 50 -1.30 9.78 0.92
CA ALA A 50 -2.28 10.23 1.91
C ALA A 50 -2.66 9.12 2.90
N ARG A 51 -2.89 7.88 2.42
CA ARG A 51 -3.23 6.73 3.30
C ARG A 51 -2.06 6.34 4.19
N VAL A 52 -0.84 6.29 3.67
CA VAL A 52 0.37 6.00 4.45
C VAL A 52 0.56 7.04 5.56
N THR A 53 0.32 8.31 5.26
CA THR A 53 0.43 9.40 6.25
C THR A 53 -0.59 9.22 7.37
N LYS A 54 -1.85 8.89 7.02
CA LYS A 54 -2.89 8.62 8.02
C LYS A 54 -2.58 7.37 8.85
N LEU A 55 -2.05 6.32 8.23
CA LEU A 55 -1.65 5.09 8.93
C LEU A 55 -0.55 5.37 9.96
N ARG A 56 0.50 6.14 9.62
CA ARG A 56 1.56 6.52 10.56
C ARG A 56 1.04 7.30 11.77
N ARG A 57 0.01 8.15 11.58
CA ARG A 57 -0.63 8.87 12.68
C ARG A 57 -1.38 7.90 13.59
N LEU A 58 -2.12 6.94 13.03
CA LEU A 58 -2.82 5.94 13.82
C LEU A 58 -1.87 4.99 14.55
N GLU A 59 -0.73 4.63 13.94
CA GLU A 59 0.31 3.83 14.62
C GLU A 59 0.88 4.55 15.85
N ALA A 60 1.04 5.88 15.79
CA ALA A 60 1.49 6.66 16.95
C ALA A 60 0.44 6.68 18.06
N VAL A 61 -0.84 6.87 17.71
CA VAL A 61 -1.96 6.83 18.68
C VAL A 61 -2.10 5.42 19.27
N ARG A 62 -2.02 4.37 18.45
CA ARG A 62 -2.08 2.98 18.89
C ARG A 62 -0.98 2.65 19.89
N LYS A 63 0.26 3.11 19.66
CA LYS A 63 1.36 2.91 20.62
C LYS A 63 1.04 3.55 21.98
N GLN A 64 0.54 4.78 21.97
CA GLN A 64 0.14 5.48 23.20
C GLN A 64 -0.99 4.76 23.95
N LEU A 65 -1.94 4.19 23.22
CA LEU A 65 -3.08 3.46 23.81
C LEU A 65 -2.71 2.03 24.24
N ALA A 66 -1.79 1.36 23.53
CA ALA A 66 -1.38 0.00 23.81
C ALA A 66 -0.64 -0.12 25.15
N ASP A 67 0.11 0.92 25.55
CA ASP A 67 0.75 0.99 26.86
C ASP A 67 -0.27 1.10 28.02
N ALA A 68 -1.53 1.47 27.71
CA ALA A 68 -2.60 1.71 28.66
C ALA A 68 -3.77 0.70 28.59
N ALA A 69 -3.71 -0.29 27.70
CA ALA A 69 -4.82 -1.19 27.40
C ALA A 69 -4.54 -2.66 27.76
N ASP A 70 -5.56 -3.38 28.24
CA ASP A 70 -5.50 -4.83 28.46
C ASP A 70 -5.40 -5.60 27.13
N GLY A 71 -4.41 -6.50 27.04
CA GLY A 71 -3.94 -7.12 25.78
C GLY A 71 -4.91 -8.05 25.03
N GLN A 72 -6.13 -8.28 25.52
CA GLN A 72 -7.11 -9.17 24.87
C GLN A 72 -7.67 -8.62 23.55
N GLU A 73 -7.86 -7.31 23.41
CA GLU A 73 -8.44 -6.72 22.18
C GLU A 73 -7.43 -6.71 21.02
N LEU A 74 -6.14 -6.53 21.32
CA LEU A 74 -5.05 -6.62 20.35
C LEU A 74 -5.01 -8.01 19.69
N ALA A 75 -5.34 -9.07 20.42
CA ALA A 75 -5.28 -10.45 19.92
C ALA A 75 -6.28 -10.75 18.79
N ALA A 76 -7.44 -10.07 18.77
CA ALA A 76 -8.51 -10.36 17.80
C ALA A 76 -8.31 -9.67 16.44
N ILE A 77 -7.81 -8.42 16.43
CA ILE A 77 -7.69 -7.62 15.19
C ILE A 77 -6.30 -7.77 14.54
N SER A 78 -5.24 -7.99 15.32
CA SER A 78 -3.86 -8.12 14.81
C SER A 78 -3.70 -9.17 13.69
N PRO A 79 -4.33 -10.36 13.73
CA PRO A 79 -4.22 -11.33 12.64
C PRO A 79 -4.79 -10.83 11.31
N ARG A 80 -5.89 -10.06 11.34
CA ARG A 80 -6.53 -9.52 10.13
C ARG A 80 -5.69 -8.42 9.49
N ILE A 81 -5.09 -7.56 10.31
CA ILE A 81 -4.13 -6.55 9.86
C ILE A 81 -2.90 -7.23 9.26
N ALA A 82 -2.31 -8.20 9.97
CA ALA A 82 -1.14 -8.95 9.49
C ALA A 82 -1.39 -9.64 8.15
N GLU A 83 -2.55 -10.30 7.98
CA GLU A 83 -2.93 -10.92 6.72
C GLU A 83 -3.07 -9.90 5.59
N THR A 84 -3.67 -8.74 5.86
CA THR A 84 -3.81 -7.68 4.86
C THR A 84 -2.44 -7.12 4.44
N ILE A 85 -1.52 -6.94 5.39
CA ILE A 85 -0.13 -6.53 5.13
C ILE A 85 0.60 -7.57 4.26
N ARG A 86 0.45 -8.87 4.56
CA ARG A 86 1.04 -9.95 3.73
C ARG A 86 0.53 -9.90 2.29
N ARG A 87 -0.78 -9.73 2.10
CA ARG A 87 -1.39 -9.60 0.77
C ARG A 87 -0.90 -8.36 0.04
N LEU A 88 -0.82 -7.22 0.72
CA LEU A 88 -0.26 -5.99 0.17
C LEU A 88 1.18 -6.22 -0.30
N GLY A 89 2.04 -6.79 0.53
CA GLY A 89 3.43 -7.10 0.18
C GLY A 89 3.57 -8.04 -1.03
N ALA A 90 2.67 -9.01 -1.18
CA ALA A 90 2.65 -9.87 -2.38
C ALA A 90 2.32 -9.08 -3.65
N VAL A 91 1.30 -8.20 -3.60
CA VAL A 91 0.90 -7.37 -4.75
C VAL A 91 1.99 -6.34 -5.09
N GLU A 92 2.62 -5.71 -4.10
CA GLU A 92 3.72 -4.76 -4.32
C GLU A 92 4.93 -5.41 -5.01
N ARG A 93 5.26 -6.65 -4.63
CA ARG A 93 6.31 -7.41 -5.33
C ARG A 93 5.95 -7.63 -6.80
N ALA A 94 4.71 -8.04 -7.08
CA ALA A 94 4.24 -8.22 -8.45
C ALA A 94 4.26 -6.91 -9.26
N ASN A 95 3.90 -5.78 -8.63
CA ASN A 95 3.97 -4.46 -9.25
C ASN A 95 5.41 -4.07 -9.61
N ARG A 96 6.36 -4.26 -8.69
CA ARG A 96 7.79 -3.99 -8.95
C ARG A 96 8.32 -4.82 -10.12
N SER A 97 7.97 -6.10 -10.20
CA SER A 97 8.36 -6.95 -11.32
C SER A 97 7.75 -6.50 -12.66
N LEU A 98 6.50 -6.01 -12.67
CA LEU A 98 5.90 -5.42 -13.87
C LEU A 98 6.56 -4.12 -14.28
N LEU A 99 6.82 -3.23 -13.33
CA LEU A 99 7.46 -1.95 -13.59
C LEU A 99 8.87 -2.14 -14.18
N ALA A 100 9.67 -3.06 -13.62
CA ALA A 100 10.99 -3.39 -14.14
C ALA A 100 10.93 -3.85 -15.60
N ARG A 101 9.94 -4.68 -15.97
CA ARG A 101 9.74 -5.10 -17.38
C ARG A 101 9.40 -3.94 -18.31
N HIS A 102 8.57 -2.99 -17.85
CA HIS A 102 8.24 -1.79 -18.63
C HIS A 102 9.45 -0.88 -18.83
N VAL A 103 10.28 -0.70 -17.79
CA VAL A 103 11.53 0.08 -17.88
C VAL A 103 12.50 -0.58 -18.86
N VAL A 104 12.71 -1.89 -18.78
CA VAL A 104 13.57 -2.64 -19.72
C VAL A 104 13.06 -2.52 -21.15
N ARG A 105 11.75 -2.70 -21.38
CA ARG A 105 11.14 -2.53 -22.70
C ARG A 105 11.31 -1.11 -23.24
N ALA A 106 11.08 -0.09 -22.42
CA ALA A 106 11.25 1.31 -22.82
C ALA A 106 12.70 1.61 -23.20
N ARG A 107 13.67 1.07 -22.46
CA ARG A 107 15.10 1.19 -22.77
C ARG A 107 15.45 0.54 -24.11
N HIS A 108 14.99 -0.69 -24.36
CA HIS A 108 15.22 -1.35 -25.66
C HIS A 108 14.61 -0.58 -26.83
N LEU A 109 13.44 0.04 -26.65
CA LEU A 109 12.84 0.89 -27.68
C LEU A 109 13.68 2.15 -27.92
N ALA A 110 14.20 2.79 -26.87
CA ALA A 110 15.08 3.94 -27.00
C ALA A 110 16.40 3.59 -27.70
N ASP A 111 17.03 2.47 -27.33
CA ASP A 111 18.27 1.98 -27.93
C ASP A 111 18.05 1.55 -29.40
N GLY A 112 16.92 0.92 -29.70
CA GLY A 112 16.54 0.52 -31.06
C GLY A 112 16.23 1.71 -31.97
N VAL A 113 15.60 2.77 -31.45
CA VAL A 113 15.39 4.04 -32.19
C VAL A 113 16.71 4.76 -32.43
N ALA A 114 17.64 4.73 -31.47
CA ALA A 114 18.98 5.28 -31.66
C ALA A 114 19.79 4.54 -32.74
N GLY A 115 19.61 3.23 -32.89
CA GLY A 115 20.25 2.42 -33.93
C GLY A 115 19.75 2.67 -35.36
N TRP A 116 18.51 3.15 -35.53
CA TRP A 116 17.96 3.53 -36.85
C TRP A 116 18.22 4.99 -37.21
N ALA A 117 18.61 5.82 -36.25
CA ALA A 117 18.92 7.24 -36.44
C ALA A 117 20.41 7.52 -36.69
N ALA A 118 21.25 6.47 -36.81
CA ALA A 118 22.64 6.61 -37.24
C ALA A 118 22.70 6.67 -38.79
N PRO A 119 23.27 7.73 -39.39
CA PRO A 119 23.40 7.88 -40.84
C PRO A 119 24.40 6.91 -41.47
#